data_AF-A0A0M7ING7-F1
#
_entry.id   AF-A0A0M7ING7-F1
#
_cell.length_a   1.000
_cell.length_b   1.000
_cell.length_c   1.000
_cell.angle_alpha   90.00
_cell.angle_beta   90.00
_cell.angle_gamma   90.00
#
_symmetry.space_group_name_H-M   'P 1'
#
loop_
_entity.id
_entity.type
_entity.pdbx_description
1 polymer ?
#
loop_
_entity_poly.entity_id
_entity_poly.type
_entity_poly.pdbx_seq_one_letter_code
_entity_poly.pdbx_strand_id
1 'polypeptide(L)'
;MTLPRPRLALSLLTLTLALSGCVNMPSSNGYGTRDDPRYGQLLDLINEALKSDMAVVLVADLMPHATLKDALTMTQWTPTVIWMHEKAPQVTFSRKFQTNALKRDPKETYLFQAFEVHILPPGKYLLTGGDDYKLNALLDQVGAKRGPEGSGRGANGTAYLSPELYREFYRQEAWRDATTHSETKTRQVCTAVHVASGACVSWGEQQYTETSAGMPAGYYEETDSRDIPAIKVQARIPPKQALASFTLQGGQLVLSQRMHLKTPSYKFRQSACRAVDPKMIECPLEDLTVYTRPAPMEFAQKYLAQRTLSAEHQALLAKLQPMQITPLGKQGMEDPIWGVPLSMDKGR
;
A
#
# COMPACT_ATOMS: atom_id res chain seq x y z
N MET A 1 -32.16 19.11 -55.63
CA MET A 1 -30.77 18.81 -55.23
C MET A 1 -30.20 20.02 -54.54
N THR A 2 -29.98 19.93 -53.23
CA THR A 2 -28.98 20.66 -52.42
C THR A 2 -29.16 20.23 -50.97
N LEU A 3 -28.21 19.45 -50.46
CA LEU A 3 -28.17 18.90 -49.10
C LEU A 3 -27.64 19.94 -48.10
N PRO A 4 -28.07 19.90 -46.82
CA PRO A 4 -27.57 20.78 -45.78
C PRO A 4 -26.27 20.25 -45.15
N ARG A 5 -25.43 21.20 -44.73
CA ARG A 5 -24.12 21.02 -44.06
C ARG A 5 -24.26 20.34 -42.68
N PRO A 6 -23.42 19.35 -42.35
CA PRO A 6 -23.19 18.96 -40.95
C PRO A 6 -22.06 19.81 -40.35
N ARG A 7 -22.33 20.49 -39.23
CA ARG A 7 -21.29 21.01 -38.33
C ARG A 7 -20.77 19.84 -37.50
N LEU A 8 -19.63 19.30 -37.91
CA LEU A 8 -18.84 18.36 -37.11
C LEU A 8 -18.30 19.09 -35.88
N ALA A 9 -18.71 18.61 -34.70
CA ALA A 9 -18.17 19.01 -33.41
C ALA A 9 -16.70 18.55 -33.34
N LEU A 10 -15.83 19.46 -32.88
CA LEU A 10 -14.43 19.17 -32.59
C LEU A 10 -14.34 18.05 -31.55
N SER A 11 -13.84 16.90 -31.97
CA SER A 11 -13.43 15.81 -31.10
C SER A 11 -12.30 16.26 -30.18
N LEU A 12 -12.47 15.94 -28.90
CA LEU A 12 -11.48 16.03 -27.83
C LEU A 12 -10.14 15.43 -28.26
N LEU A 13 -9.14 16.27 -28.47
CA LEU A 13 -7.75 15.87 -28.29
C LEU A 13 -7.50 15.82 -26.78
N THR A 14 -7.57 14.62 -26.22
CA THR A 14 -6.90 14.26 -24.98
C THR A 14 -5.42 14.57 -25.12
N LEU A 15 -4.95 15.63 -24.47
CA LEU A 15 -3.53 15.90 -24.29
C LEU A 15 -2.97 14.89 -23.27
N THR A 16 -2.75 13.65 -23.73
CA THR A 16 -1.82 12.73 -23.09
C THR A 16 -0.43 13.34 -23.23
N LEU A 17 0.06 13.94 -22.15
CA LEU A 17 1.48 14.29 -22.04
C LEU A 17 2.31 13.01 -22.17
N ALA A 18 2.84 12.81 -23.37
CA ALA A 18 3.85 11.83 -23.69
C ALA A 18 5.15 12.22 -22.98
N LEU A 19 5.30 11.76 -21.75
CA LEU A 19 6.58 11.30 -21.20
C LEU A 19 6.48 9.78 -21.01
N SER A 20 6.05 9.10 -22.07
CA SER A 20 6.23 7.66 -22.27
C SER A 20 7.59 7.42 -22.91
N GLY A 21 8.65 7.71 -22.16
CA GLY A 21 9.87 6.93 -22.31
C GLY A 21 9.60 5.60 -21.63
N CYS A 22 9.33 4.55 -22.40
CA CYS A 22 9.28 3.19 -21.90
C CYS A 22 10.65 2.80 -21.37
N VAL A 23 10.94 3.13 -20.10
CA VAL A 23 11.93 2.36 -19.35
C VAL A 23 11.19 1.12 -18.90
N ASN A 24 11.54 -0.01 -19.51
CA ASN A 24 11.14 -1.32 -19.01
C ASN A 24 11.62 -1.43 -17.56
N MET A 25 10.75 -1.19 -16.58
CA MET A 25 10.97 -1.75 -15.25
C MET A 25 11.07 -3.26 -15.45
N PRO A 26 12.13 -3.93 -14.97
CA PRO A 26 12.25 -5.37 -15.11
C PRO A 26 11.03 -6.02 -14.45
N SER A 27 10.12 -6.55 -15.25
CA SER A 27 9.04 -7.40 -14.75
C SER A 27 9.69 -8.67 -14.22
N SER A 28 9.61 -8.93 -12.91
CA SER A 28 9.98 -10.23 -12.36
C SER A 28 8.79 -10.88 -11.68
N ASN A 29 8.50 -12.10 -12.08
CA ASN A 29 7.84 -13.08 -11.22
C ASN A 29 8.77 -13.35 -10.02
N GLY A 30 8.47 -12.76 -8.87
CA GLY A 30 9.18 -13.04 -7.61
C GLY A 30 9.49 -11.79 -6.80
N TYR A 31 9.25 -11.86 -5.49
CA TYR A 31 9.74 -10.87 -4.52
C TYR A 31 11.27 -11.04 -4.43
N GLY A 32 12.05 -10.15 -5.05
CA GLY A 32 13.52 -10.14 -4.93
C GLY A 32 13.99 -10.01 -3.48
N THR A 33 15.30 -10.13 -3.21
CA THR A 33 15.82 -9.89 -1.85
C THR A 33 15.87 -8.37 -1.56
N ARG A 34 16.09 -7.98 -0.30
CA ARG A 34 16.16 -6.56 0.10
C ARG A 34 17.37 -5.81 -0.46
N ASP A 35 18.35 -6.53 -1.00
CA ASP A 35 19.59 -6.00 -1.58
C ASP A 35 19.73 -6.37 -3.07
N ASP A 36 18.58 -6.54 -3.74
CA ASP A 36 18.52 -6.84 -5.16
C ASP A 36 19.20 -5.71 -5.99
N PRO A 37 20.12 -6.03 -6.92
CA PRO A 37 20.82 -5.02 -7.73
C PRO A 37 19.89 -4.07 -8.50
N ARG A 38 18.65 -4.48 -8.78
CA ARG A 38 17.64 -3.65 -9.44
C ARG A 38 17.29 -2.38 -8.67
N TYR A 39 17.48 -2.36 -7.34
CA TYR A 39 17.27 -1.13 -6.57
C TYR A 39 18.29 -0.04 -6.89
N GLY A 40 19.50 -0.40 -7.36
CA GLY A 40 20.45 0.58 -7.90
C GLY A 40 19.88 1.33 -9.10
N GLN A 41 19.25 0.62 -10.04
CA GLN A 41 18.59 1.23 -11.21
C GLN A 41 17.43 2.14 -10.80
N LEU A 42 16.67 1.76 -9.77
CA LEU A 42 15.59 2.61 -9.23
C LEU A 42 16.16 3.88 -8.57
N LEU A 43 17.29 3.79 -7.87
CA LEU A 43 17.97 4.96 -7.29
C LEU A 43 18.52 5.88 -8.38
N ASP A 44 19.03 5.34 -9.48
CA ASP A 44 19.46 6.14 -10.62
C ASP A 44 18.27 6.90 -11.24
N LEU A 45 17.13 6.23 -11.40
CA LEU A 45 15.87 6.85 -11.85
C LEU A 45 15.40 7.96 -10.90
N ILE A 46 15.49 7.74 -9.58
CA ILE A 46 15.19 8.76 -8.57
C ILE A 46 16.12 9.96 -8.76
N ASN A 47 17.42 9.72 -8.92
CA ASN A 47 18.41 10.78 -9.11
C ASN A 47 18.12 11.62 -10.36
N GLU A 48 17.83 10.97 -11.50
CA GLU A 48 17.50 11.65 -12.75
C GLU A 48 16.18 12.44 -12.67
N ALA A 49 15.17 11.89 -11.98
CA ALA A 49 13.93 12.62 -11.72
C ALA A 49 14.18 13.90 -10.93
N LEU A 50 14.98 13.81 -9.85
CA LEU A 50 15.32 14.98 -9.03
C LEU A 50 16.11 16.04 -9.82
N LYS A 51 17.04 15.62 -10.68
CA LYS A 51 17.76 16.54 -11.59
C LYS A 51 16.86 17.19 -12.63
N SER A 52 15.76 16.53 -13.00
CA SER A 52 14.76 17.02 -13.95
C SER A 52 13.68 17.90 -13.28
N ASP A 53 13.99 18.52 -12.14
CA ASP A 53 13.09 19.39 -11.37
C ASP A 53 11.83 18.69 -10.81
N MET A 54 11.78 17.36 -10.82
CA MET A 54 10.72 16.60 -10.14
C MET A 54 11.02 16.44 -8.66
N ALA A 55 9.98 16.21 -7.87
CA ALA A 55 10.12 15.78 -6.48
C ALA A 55 9.89 14.28 -6.38
N VAL A 56 10.57 13.65 -5.42
CA VAL A 56 10.38 12.23 -5.11
C VAL A 56 9.88 12.09 -3.68
N VAL A 57 8.71 11.47 -3.53
CA VAL A 57 8.13 11.10 -2.25
C VAL A 57 8.35 9.61 -2.02
N LEU A 58 9.10 9.28 -0.98
CA LEU A 58 9.18 7.93 -0.43
C LEU A 58 8.06 7.77 0.59
N VAL A 59 7.27 6.72 0.46
CA VAL A 59 6.28 6.34 1.46
C VAL A 59 6.78 5.07 2.11
N ALA A 60 7.11 5.12 3.40
CA ALA A 60 7.50 3.92 4.12
C ALA A 60 6.33 2.93 4.16
N ASP A 61 6.53 1.78 3.53
CA ASP A 61 5.72 0.60 3.73
C ASP A 61 6.10 -0.04 5.06
N LEU A 62 5.83 0.70 6.13
CA LEU A 62 5.74 0.17 7.47
C LEU A 62 4.48 -0.70 7.53
N MET A 63 4.50 -1.82 6.80
CA MET A 63 3.63 -2.94 7.09
C MET A 63 3.88 -3.30 8.55
N PRO A 64 2.91 -3.20 9.46
CA PRO A 64 2.98 -4.00 10.66
C PRO A 64 2.57 -5.39 10.23
N HIS A 65 3.36 -6.19 9.50
CA HIS A 65 2.98 -7.56 9.17
C HIS A 65 4.18 -8.50 9.10
N ALA A 66 4.79 -8.74 10.26
CA ALA A 66 5.57 -9.96 10.48
C ALA A 66 4.71 -11.08 11.08
N THR A 67 3.47 -10.76 11.51
CA THR A 67 2.64 -11.66 12.30
C THR A 67 1.19 -11.75 11.83
N LEU A 68 0.42 -12.65 12.42
CA LEU A 68 -1.01 -12.82 12.17
C LEU A 68 -1.88 -11.76 12.87
N LYS A 69 -1.45 -11.28 14.04
CA LYS A 69 -2.14 -10.23 14.81
C LYS A 69 -2.34 -8.98 13.95
N ASP A 70 -1.26 -8.64 13.29
CA ASP A 70 -1.08 -7.66 12.26
C ASP A 70 -2.13 -7.79 11.13
N ALA A 71 -2.28 -8.95 10.47
CA ALA A 71 -3.23 -9.15 9.36
C ALA A 71 -4.70 -8.87 9.78
N LEU A 72 -5.08 -9.27 10.99
CA LEU A 72 -6.42 -8.99 11.53
C LEU A 72 -6.68 -7.49 11.71
N THR A 73 -5.64 -6.70 12.01
CA THR A 73 -5.80 -5.24 12.14
C THR A 73 -6.00 -4.52 10.80
N MET A 74 -5.69 -5.14 9.65
CA MET A 74 -5.85 -4.52 8.32
C MET A 74 -7.31 -4.22 7.95
N THR A 75 -8.25 -4.85 8.66
CA THR A 75 -9.70 -4.60 8.52
C THR A 75 -10.16 -3.34 9.25
N GLN A 76 -9.33 -2.79 10.15
CA GLN A 76 -9.68 -1.67 11.03
C GLN A 76 -9.17 -0.33 10.51
N TRP A 77 -8.38 -0.34 9.44
CA TRP A 77 -7.82 0.87 8.86
C TRP A 77 -7.45 0.69 7.39
N THR A 78 -7.31 1.80 6.67
CA THR A 78 -6.72 1.82 5.33
C THR A 78 -5.65 2.92 5.21
N PRO A 79 -4.57 2.69 4.44
CA PRO A 79 -3.52 3.69 4.19
C PRO A 79 -3.94 4.73 3.14
N THR A 80 -5.02 4.49 2.40
CA THR A 80 -5.26 5.10 1.10
C THR A 80 -5.88 6.48 1.29
N VAL A 81 -5.02 7.48 1.48
CA VAL A 81 -5.38 8.89 1.45
C VAL A 81 -5.03 9.49 0.09
N ILE A 82 -5.76 10.52 -0.32
CA ILE A 82 -5.62 11.12 -1.65
C ILE A 82 -5.25 12.58 -1.51
N TRP A 83 -4.11 12.89 -2.10
CA TRP A 83 -3.57 14.22 -2.28
C TRP A 83 -3.75 14.65 -3.73
N MET A 84 -4.26 15.85 -3.93
CA MET A 84 -4.53 16.42 -5.24
C MET A 84 -3.64 17.63 -5.47
N HIS A 85 -2.98 17.72 -6.61
CA HIS A 85 -2.18 18.89 -6.96
C HIS A 85 -3.09 20.10 -7.21
N GLU A 86 -2.85 21.20 -6.49
CA GLU A 86 -3.73 22.37 -6.44
C GLU A 86 -3.95 23.01 -7.82
N LYS A 87 -2.88 23.16 -8.61
CA LYS A 87 -2.94 23.79 -9.95
C LYS A 87 -3.19 22.80 -11.10
N ALA A 88 -3.18 21.50 -10.81
CA ALA A 88 -3.30 20.44 -11.81
C ALA A 88 -4.08 19.25 -11.21
N PRO A 89 -5.39 19.39 -10.98
CA PRO A 89 -6.19 18.42 -10.20
C PRO A 89 -6.18 16.97 -10.73
N GLN A 90 -5.83 16.77 -12.00
CA GLN A 90 -5.62 15.45 -12.60
C GLN A 90 -4.39 14.71 -12.05
N VAL A 91 -3.46 15.43 -11.43
CA VAL A 91 -2.28 14.84 -10.77
C VAL A 91 -2.63 14.58 -9.31
N THR A 92 -2.74 13.30 -8.97
CA THR A 92 -3.00 12.84 -7.61
C THR A 92 -1.86 11.99 -7.07
N PHE A 93 -1.58 12.16 -5.79
CA PHE A 93 -0.71 11.30 -5.01
C PHE A 93 -1.56 10.54 -3.99
N SER A 94 -1.54 9.22 -4.06
CA SER A 94 -2.11 8.36 -3.03
C SER A 94 -1.16 7.23 -2.76
N ARG A 95 -1.15 6.75 -1.51
CA ARG A 95 -0.44 5.51 -1.18
C ARG A 95 -1.02 4.38 -2.02
N LYS A 96 -0.15 3.58 -2.63
CA LYS A 96 -0.57 2.47 -3.48
C LYS A 96 -0.82 1.20 -2.67
N PHE A 97 -0.28 1.14 -1.45
CA PHE A 97 -0.53 0.09 -0.48
C PHE A 97 -2.03 -0.15 -0.34
N GLN A 98 -2.46 -1.39 -0.60
CA GLN A 98 -3.84 -1.82 -0.46
C GLN A 98 -3.93 -2.76 0.74
N THR A 99 -4.81 -2.47 1.68
CA THR A 99 -5.14 -3.43 2.76
C THR A 99 -5.95 -4.60 2.23
N ASN A 100 -6.64 -4.42 1.10
CA ASN A 100 -7.24 -5.52 0.35
C ASN A 100 -6.19 -6.21 -0.53
N ALA A 101 -5.78 -7.42 -0.17
CA ALA A 101 -4.79 -8.19 -0.93
C ALA A 101 -5.19 -8.43 -2.40
N LEU A 102 -6.50 -8.45 -2.70
CA LEU A 102 -7.02 -8.61 -4.06
C LEU A 102 -6.76 -7.41 -4.97
N LYS A 103 -6.41 -6.25 -4.39
CA LYS A 103 -6.16 -5.00 -5.13
C LYS A 103 -4.70 -4.63 -5.22
N ARG A 104 -3.81 -5.39 -4.58
CA ARG A 104 -2.37 -5.13 -4.65
C ARG A 104 -1.90 -5.38 -6.07
N ASP A 105 -1.25 -4.39 -6.69
CA ASP A 105 -0.60 -4.59 -7.98
C ASP A 105 0.65 -5.45 -7.77
N PRO A 106 0.74 -6.67 -8.36
CA PRO A 106 1.92 -7.51 -8.23
C PRO A 106 3.16 -6.91 -8.90
N LYS A 107 3.00 -5.89 -9.75
CA LYS A 107 4.10 -5.21 -10.47
C LYS A 107 4.60 -3.95 -9.75
N GLU A 108 3.96 -3.57 -8.64
CA GLU A 108 4.38 -2.41 -7.84
C GLU A 108 5.82 -2.60 -7.36
N THR A 109 6.72 -1.71 -7.80
CA THR A 109 8.14 -1.78 -7.43
C THR A 109 8.40 -0.89 -6.22
N TYR A 110 8.77 -1.52 -5.11
CA TYR A 110 9.16 -0.86 -3.87
C TYR A 110 10.68 -0.74 -3.78
N LEU A 111 11.20 0.42 -3.41
CA LEU A 111 12.62 0.57 -3.10
C LEU A 111 12.94 -0.26 -1.84
N PHE A 112 13.86 -1.23 -1.99
CA PHE A 112 14.27 -2.16 -0.95
C PHE A 112 13.11 -2.90 -0.25
N GLN A 113 11.98 -3.09 -0.93
CA GLN A 113 10.75 -3.69 -0.37
C GLN A 113 10.13 -2.91 0.80
N ALA A 114 10.59 -1.69 1.08
CA ALA A 114 10.19 -0.94 2.26
C ALA A 114 9.68 0.47 1.95
N PHE A 115 9.87 0.97 0.72
CA PHE A 115 9.41 2.31 0.35
C PHE A 115 8.70 2.29 -0.99
N GLU A 116 7.45 2.76 -1.03
CA GLU A 116 6.82 3.15 -2.31
C GLU A 116 7.50 4.41 -2.82
N VAL A 117 7.81 4.44 -4.10
CA VAL A 117 8.45 5.57 -4.76
C VAL A 117 7.44 6.29 -5.62
N HIS A 118 7.27 7.59 -5.36
CA HIS A 118 6.39 8.46 -6.14
C HIS A 118 7.19 9.63 -6.71
N ILE A 119 7.29 9.69 -8.03
CA ILE A 119 7.85 10.84 -8.75
C ILE A 119 6.69 11.78 -9.07
N LEU A 120 6.74 13.00 -8.54
CA LEU A 120 5.65 13.97 -8.56
C LEU A 120 6.15 15.32 -9.06
N PRO A 121 5.34 16.07 -9.84
CA PRO A 121 5.70 17.43 -10.18
C PRO A 121 5.74 18.31 -8.92
N PRO A 122 6.62 19.32 -8.88
CA PRO A 122 6.69 20.26 -7.78
C PRO A 122 5.41 21.10 -7.70
N GLY A 123 5.06 21.53 -6.49
CA GLY A 123 3.87 22.31 -6.24
C GLY A 123 3.15 21.93 -4.95
N LYS A 124 1.98 22.54 -4.76
CA LYS A 124 1.16 22.36 -3.57
C LYS A 124 0.14 21.26 -3.78
N TYR A 125 0.07 20.34 -2.83
CA TYR A 125 -0.85 19.21 -2.81
C TYR A 125 -1.84 19.38 -1.66
N LEU A 126 -3.09 18.98 -1.88
CA LEU A 126 -4.21 19.12 -0.96
C LEU A 126 -4.79 17.75 -0.60
N LEU A 127 -4.92 17.44 0.68
CA LEU A 127 -5.55 16.21 1.16
C LEU A 127 -7.05 16.29 0.95
N THR A 128 -7.54 15.57 -0.05
CA THR A 128 -8.90 15.73 -0.62
C THR A 128 -9.72 14.45 -0.61
N GLY A 129 -9.22 13.38 0.00
CA GLY A 129 -10.03 12.18 0.15
C GLY A 129 -9.27 10.98 0.67
N GLY A 130 -9.93 9.84 0.59
CA GLY A 130 -9.36 8.54 0.84
C GLY A 130 -10.33 7.41 0.51
N ASP A 131 -9.80 6.20 0.48
CA ASP A 131 -10.54 4.98 0.15
C ASP A 131 -10.59 4.06 1.35
N ASP A 132 -11.78 3.63 1.74
CA ASP A 132 -12.07 2.80 2.89
C ASP A 132 -13.04 1.67 2.48
N TYR A 133 -13.31 0.72 3.38
CA TYR A 133 -14.15 -0.45 3.10
C TYR A 133 -15.23 -0.64 4.16
N LYS A 134 -16.42 -1.02 3.74
CA LYS A 134 -17.44 -1.62 4.61
C LYS A 134 -17.48 -3.12 4.32
N LEU A 135 -16.90 -3.91 5.23
CA LEU A 135 -16.79 -5.36 5.09
C LEU A 135 -18.13 -6.05 5.37
N ASN A 136 -18.30 -7.27 4.83
CA ASN A 136 -19.50 -8.09 4.97
C ASN A 136 -20.79 -7.35 4.60
N ALA A 137 -20.71 -6.52 3.55
CA ALA A 137 -21.82 -5.67 3.12
C ALA A 137 -22.00 -5.74 1.60
N LEU A 138 -23.25 -5.73 1.16
CA LEU A 138 -23.63 -5.66 -0.25
C LEU A 138 -24.16 -4.27 -0.57
N LEU A 139 -23.90 -3.80 -1.80
CA LEU A 139 -24.25 -2.44 -2.21
C LEU A 139 -25.76 -2.15 -2.14
N ASP A 140 -26.60 -3.15 -2.42
CA ASP A 140 -28.06 -3.08 -2.36
C ASP A 140 -28.59 -2.82 -0.93
N GLN A 141 -27.89 -3.29 0.09
CA GLN A 141 -28.20 -3.07 1.51
C GLN A 141 -28.10 -1.58 1.92
N VAL A 142 -27.49 -0.73 1.09
CA VAL A 142 -27.46 0.73 1.32
C VAL A 142 -28.87 1.33 1.18
N GLY A 143 -29.75 0.71 0.38
CA GLY A 143 -31.14 1.16 0.20
C GLY A 143 -31.28 2.50 -0.55
N ALA A 144 -30.28 2.87 -1.37
CA ALA A 144 -30.30 4.12 -2.11
C ALA A 144 -31.36 4.10 -3.24
N LYS A 145 -32.16 5.16 -3.33
CA LYS A 145 -33.11 5.36 -4.43
C LYS A 145 -32.35 5.63 -5.73
N ARG A 146 -32.87 5.19 -6.87
CA ARG A 146 -32.30 5.56 -8.18
C ARG A 146 -32.35 7.08 -8.38
N GLY A 147 -31.32 7.63 -9.01
CA GLY A 147 -31.24 9.04 -9.37
C GLY A 147 -30.25 9.28 -10.50
N PRO A 148 -30.30 10.45 -11.18
CA PRO A 148 -29.30 10.80 -12.18
C PRO A 148 -27.92 11.02 -11.53
N GLU A 149 -26.86 10.92 -12.32
CA GLU A 149 -25.50 11.23 -11.86
C GLU A 149 -25.43 12.63 -11.23
N GLY A 150 -24.73 12.75 -10.11
CA GLY A 150 -24.61 14.00 -9.36
C GLY A 150 -25.69 14.23 -8.32
N SER A 151 -26.84 13.53 -8.40
CA SER A 151 -27.97 13.74 -7.49
C SER A 151 -27.71 13.30 -6.05
N GLY A 152 -26.70 12.48 -5.81
CA GLY A 152 -26.25 12.06 -4.48
C GLY A 152 -25.05 12.86 -3.95
N ARG A 153 -24.58 13.90 -4.66
CA ARG A 153 -23.41 14.69 -4.25
C ARG A 153 -23.76 15.71 -3.17
N GLY A 154 -22.86 15.91 -2.21
CA GLY A 154 -22.99 16.92 -1.15
C GLY A 154 -22.10 18.13 -1.39
N ALA A 155 -22.49 19.29 -0.84
CA ALA A 155 -21.69 20.52 -0.88
C ALA A 155 -20.31 20.34 -0.18
N ASN A 156 -20.26 19.43 0.79
CA ASN A 156 -19.07 19.10 1.56
C ASN A 156 -18.23 17.99 0.92
N GLY A 157 -18.72 17.37 -0.15
CA GLY A 157 -18.08 16.21 -0.75
C GLY A 157 -19.06 15.07 -0.97
N THR A 158 -18.52 13.98 -1.48
CA THR A 158 -19.29 12.80 -1.88
C THR A 158 -18.55 11.55 -1.43
N ALA A 159 -19.28 10.60 -0.86
CA ALA A 159 -18.84 9.22 -0.73
C ALA A 159 -19.37 8.44 -1.93
N TYR A 160 -18.46 7.90 -2.74
CA TYR A 160 -18.81 6.98 -3.82
C TYR A 160 -18.70 5.55 -3.30
N LEU A 161 -19.81 4.81 -3.35
CA LEU A 161 -19.91 3.44 -2.87
C LEU A 161 -19.98 2.52 -4.08
N SER A 162 -19.15 1.49 -4.10
CA SER A 162 -19.11 0.48 -5.17
C SER A 162 -18.92 -0.92 -4.59
N PRO A 163 -19.45 -1.97 -5.24
CA PRO A 163 -19.33 -3.34 -4.76
C PRO A 163 -17.91 -3.84 -5.03
N GLU A 164 -17.34 -4.56 -4.07
CA GLU A 164 -15.99 -5.09 -4.15
C GLU A 164 -15.89 -6.43 -3.39
N LEU A 165 -14.88 -7.25 -3.73
CA LEU A 165 -14.46 -8.38 -2.90
C LEU A 165 -13.27 -7.97 -2.05
N TYR A 166 -13.26 -8.40 -0.80
CA TYR A 166 -12.17 -8.16 0.13
C TYR A 166 -11.62 -9.49 0.64
N ARG A 167 -10.30 -9.67 0.62
CA ARG A 167 -9.67 -10.85 1.24
C ARG A 167 -9.50 -10.64 2.73
N GLU A 168 -10.35 -11.28 3.50
CA GLU A 168 -10.27 -11.31 4.97
C GLU A 168 -9.36 -12.45 5.41
N PHE A 169 -8.45 -12.16 6.33
CA PHE A 169 -7.64 -13.18 7.01
C PHE A 169 -8.28 -13.50 8.36
N TYR A 170 -8.29 -14.78 8.73
CA TYR A 170 -8.85 -15.24 9.99
C TYR A 170 -7.98 -16.33 10.62
N ARG A 171 -8.19 -16.53 11.93
CA ARG A 171 -7.58 -17.61 12.71
C ARG A 171 -8.50 -18.82 12.71
N GLN A 172 -7.93 -19.99 12.50
CA GLN A 172 -8.62 -21.25 12.74
C GLN A 172 -7.70 -22.23 13.46
N GLU A 173 -8.29 -23.13 14.24
CA GLU A 173 -7.60 -24.31 14.74
C GLU A 173 -7.73 -25.41 13.69
N ALA A 174 -6.61 -25.88 13.15
CA ALA A 174 -6.59 -26.96 12.18
C ALA A 174 -5.75 -28.12 12.69
N TRP A 175 -6.24 -29.34 12.47
CA TRP A 175 -5.47 -30.55 12.73
C TRP A 175 -4.29 -30.64 11.75
N ARG A 176 -3.10 -30.88 12.26
CA ARG A 176 -1.90 -31.19 11.49
C ARG A 176 -1.38 -32.56 11.90
N ASP A 177 -1.00 -33.36 10.91
CA ASP A 177 -0.36 -34.65 11.15
C ASP A 177 1.08 -34.46 11.63
N ALA A 178 1.60 -35.48 12.31
CA ALA A 178 2.97 -35.47 12.78
C ALA A 178 3.94 -35.38 11.59
N THR A 179 4.93 -34.49 11.71
CA THR A 179 5.99 -34.35 10.70
C THR A 179 7.26 -35.06 11.17
N THR A 180 8.09 -35.48 10.23
CA THR A 180 9.42 -36.05 10.49
C THR A 180 10.45 -35.30 9.68
N HIS A 181 11.62 -35.04 10.26
CA HIS A 181 12.76 -34.49 9.54
C HIS A 181 13.77 -35.59 9.27
N SER A 182 14.35 -35.64 8.07
CA SER A 182 15.42 -36.59 7.74
C SER A 182 16.66 -35.82 7.31
N GLU A 183 17.77 -36.07 7.99
CA GLU A 183 19.07 -35.49 7.68
C GLU A 183 20.03 -36.61 7.26
N THR A 184 20.81 -36.39 6.21
CA THR A 184 21.88 -37.32 5.82
C THR A 184 23.16 -36.91 6.55
N LYS A 185 23.66 -37.79 7.42
CA LYS A 185 24.90 -37.60 8.17
C LYS A 185 25.97 -38.54 7.68
N THR A 186 27.22 -38.14 7.89
CA THR A 186 28.38 -38.97 7.61
C THR A 186 28.98 -39.44 8.92
N ARG A 187 29.31 -40.73 9.03
CA ARG A 187 30.10 -41.28 10.13
C ARG A 187 31.32 -42.01 9.59
N GLN A 188 32.41 -41.94 10.34
CA GLN A 188 33.60 -42.75 10.09
C GLN A 188 33.31 -44.19 10.51
N VAL A 189 33.53 -45.14 9.60
CA VAL A 189 33.37 -46.58 9.86
C VAL A 189 34.67 -47.30 9.53
N CYS A 190 34.97 -48.33 10.31
CA CYS A 190 36.12 -49.17 10.04
C CYS A 190 35.85 -50.03 8.79
N THR A 191 36.70 -49.92 7.78
CA THR A 191 36.59 -50.70 6.53
C THR A 191 37.55 -51.89 6.48
N ALA A 192 38.59 -51.91 7.34
CA ALA A 192 39.51 -53.03 7.48
C ALA A 192 40.04 -53.15 8.91
N VAL A 193 40.17 -54.39 9.41
CA VAL A 193 40.64 -54.71 10.77
C VAL A 193 41.88 -55.60 10.73
N HIS A 194 42.78 -55.44 11.71
CA HIS A 194 43.92 -56.31 11.92
C HIS A 194 43.49 -57.65 12.55
N VAL A 195 43.72 -58.77 11.86
CA VAL A 195 43.16 -60.10 12.19
C VAL A 195 43.49 -60.56 13.62
N ALA A 196 44.69 -60.26 14.14
CA ALA A 196 45.13 -60.77 15.44
C ALA A 196 44.69 -59.90 16.64
N SER A 197 44.51 -58.59 16.46
CA SER A 197 44.21 -57.66 17.54
C SER A 197 42.79 -57.08 17.48
N GLY A 198 42.08 -57.28 16.37
CA GLY A 198 40.77 -56.66 16.11
C GLY A 198 40.82 -55.15 15.92
N ALA A 199 42.01 -54.54 15.93
CA ALA A 199 42.17 -53.09 15.80
C ALA A 199 41.80 -52.62 14.39
N CYS A 200 41.12 -51.48 14.28
CA CYS A 200 40.81 -50.88 12.99
C CYS A 200 42.08 -50.33 12.34
N VAL A 201 42.34 -50.72 11.09
CA VAL A 201 43.51 -50.28 10.31
C VAL A 201 43.16 -49.42 9.11
N SER A 202 41.88 -49.31 8.73
CA SER A 202 41.42 -48.39 7.69
C SER A 202 40.04 -47.86 8.01
N TRP A 203 39.85 -46.56 7.81
CA TRP A 203 38.61 -45.83 8.03
C TRP A 203 38.05 -45.34 6.70
N GLY A 204 36.73 -45.46 6.54
CA GLY A 204 35.99 -44.89 5.42
C GLY A 204 34.81 -44.08 5.92
N GLU A 205 34.28 -43.23 5.05
CA GLU A 205 33.07 -42.46 5.32
C GLU A 205 31.84 -43.21 4.85
N GLN A 206 30.88 -43.41 5.75
CA GLN A 206 29.56 -43.93 5.43
C GLN A 206 28.51 -42.84 5.66
N GLN A 207 27.72 -42.55 4.64
CA GLN A 207 26.50 -41.75 4.79
C GLN A 207 25.37 -42.61 5.35
N TYR A 208 24.60 -42.06 6.28
CA TYR A 208 23.38 -42.66 6.79
C TYR A 208 22.31 -41.57 6.97
N THR A 209 21.05 -41.93 6.79
CA THR A 209 19.93 -41.03 7.04
C THR A 209 19.46 -41.19 8.47
N GLU A 210 19.41 -40.10 9.21
CA GLU A 210 18.79 -40.03 10.53
C GLU A 210 17.45 -39.32 10.41
N THR A 211 16.38 -40.02 10.76
CA THR A 211 15.03 -39.46 10.80
C THR A 211 14.67 -39.13 12.24
N SER A 212 14.40 -37.85 12.52
CA SER A 212 13.94 -37.36 13.82
C SER A 212 12.48 -36.92 13.76
N ALA A 213 11.80 -37.00 14.90
CA ALA A 213 10.45 -36.47 15.03
C ALA A 213 10.46 -34.94 14.85
N GLY A 214 9.59 -34.45 13.97
CA GLY A 214 9.30 -33.03 13.79
C GLY A 214 8.20 -32.57 14.74
N MET A 215 7.25 -31.79 14.22
CA MET A 215 6.07 -31.41 15.02
C MET A 215 5.16 -32.62 15.27
N PRO A 216 4.63 -32.80 16.51
CA PRO A 216 3.65 -33.84 16.79
C PRO A 216 2.32 -33.58 16.07
N ALA A 217 1.48 -34.62 15.98
CA ALA A 217 0.12 -34.44 15.48
C ALA A 217 -0.73 -33.68 16.51
N GLY A 218 -1.57 -32.76 16.06
CA GLY A 218 -2.42 -31.97 16.96
C GLY A 218 -3.16 -30.83 16.27
N TYR A 219 -3.98 -30.13 17.05
CA TYR A 219 -4.59 -28.88 16.61
C TYR A 219 -3.60 -27.73 16.79
N TYR A 220 -3.40 -26.98 15.71
CA TYR A 220 -2.55 -25.80 15.68
C TYR A 220 -3.36 -24.60 15.22
N GLU A 221 -3.14 -23.45 15.86
CA GLU A 221 -3.59 -22.18 15.31
C GLU A 221 -2.89 -21.94 13.97
N GLU A 222 -3.68 -21.75 12.92
CA GLU A 222 -3.19 -21.35 11.62
C GLU A 222 -3.95 -20.15 11.07
N THR A 223 -3.35 -19.54 10.06
CA THR A 223 -3.94 -18.43 9.31
C THR A 223 -4.53 -18.96 8.04
N ASP A 224 -5.78 -18.61 7.79
CA ASP A 224 -6.42 -18.83 6.51
C ASP A 224 -7.03 -17.52 6.01
N SER A 225 -7.51 -17.52 4.77
CA SER A 225 -8.10 -16.36 4.14
C SER A 225 -9.32 -16.73 3.32
N ARG A 226 -10.30 -15.84 3.31
CA ARG A 226 -11.50 -15.98 2.48
C ARG A 226 -11.84 -14.66 1.82
N ASP A 227 -12.45 -14.75 0.64
CA ASP A 227 -12.93 -13.57 -0.07
C ASP A 227 -14.38 -13.30 0.38
N ILE A 228 -14.62 -12.12 0.94
CA ILE A 228 -15.91 -11.67 1.45
C ILE A 228 -16.46 -10.51 0.61
N PRO A 229 -17.79 -10.33 0.51
CA PRO A 229 -18.36 -9.13 -0.09
C PRO A 229 -18.05 -7.90 0.77
N ALA A 230 -17.70 -6.80 0.10
CA ALA A 230 -17.48 -5.51 0.71
C ALA A 230 -18.04 -4.38 -0.17
N ILE A 231 -18.25 -3.22 0.45
CA ILE A 231 -18.48 -1.97 -0.27
C ILE A 231 -17.23 -1.13 -0.15
N LYS A 232 -16.59 -0.82 -1.28
CA LYS A 232 -15.54 0.19 -1.33
C LYS A 232 -16.16 1.57 -1.22
N VAL A 233 -15.68 2.37 -0.27
CA VAL A 233 -16.13 3.73 -0.02
C VAL A 233 -15.02 4.71 -0.37
N GLN A 234 -15.23 5.48 -1.43
CA GLN A 234 -14.31 6.50 -1.89
C GLN A 234 -14.82 7.86 -1.42
N ALA A 235 -14.30 8.36 -0.30
CA ALA A 235 -14.63 9.67 0.20
C ALA A 235 -13.82 10.74 -0.55
N ARG A 236 -14.51 11.73 -1.12
CA ARG A 236 -13.90 12.86 -1.84
C ARG A 236 -14.47 14.16 -1.33
N ILE A 237 -13.61 15.10 -0.98
CA ILE A 237 -13.97 16.45 -0.52
C ILE A 237 -13.44 17.48 -1.52
N PRO A 238 -14.13 18.63 -1.68
CA PRO A 238 -13.66 19.68 -2.57
C PRO A 238 -12.37 20.33 -2.04
N PRO A 239 -11.48 20.86 -2.91
CA PRO A 239 -10.23 21.49 -2.48
C PRO A 239 -10.38 22.57 -1.40
N LYS A 240 -11.48 23.34 -1.43
CA LYS A 240 -11.80 24.37 -0.42
C LYS A 240 -11.99 23.82 1.01
N GLN A 241 -12.23 22.52 1.14
CA GLN A 241 -12.41 21.81 2.41
C GLN A 241 -11.27 20.83 2.72
N ALA A 242 -10.18 20.88 1.93
CA ALA A 242 -9.03 19.98 2.11
C ALA A 242 -8.56 19.94 3.57
N LEU A 243 -8.20 18.75 4.05
CA LEU A 243 -7.88 18.53 5.48
C LEU A 243 -6.48 19.03 5.84
N ALA A 244 -5.56 19.00 4.87
CA ALA A 244 -4.18 19.44 4.99
C ALA A 244 -3.62 19.80 3.62
N SER A 245 -2.45 20.45 3.62
CA SER A 245 -1.63 20.68 2.44
C SER A 245 -0.18 20.31 2.69
N PHE A 246 0.58 20.01 1.64
CA PHE A 246 2.03 20.07 1.66
C PHE A 246 2.53 20.68 0.35
N THR A 247 3.77 21.14 0.34
CA THR A 247 4.41 21.68 -0.86
C THR A 247 5.69 20.90 -1.15
N LEU A 248 5.85 20.48 -2.40
CA LEU A 248 7.08 19.89 -2.90
C LEU A 248 7.84 20.91 -3.72
N GLN A 249 9.14 21.00 -3.45
CA GLN A 249 10.08 21.76 -4.28
C GLN A 249 10.70 20.83 -5.34
N GLY A 250 11.11 21.39 -6.47
CA GLY A 250 11.85 20.64 -7.48
C GLY A 250 13.18 20.12 -6.91
N GLY A 251 13.54 18.89 -7.25
CA GLY A 251 14.75 18.23 -6.74
C GLY A 251 14.66 17.78 -5.28
N GLN A 252 13.48 17.82 -4.66
CA GLN A 252 13.30 17.42 -3.26
C GLN A 252 13.04 15.91 -3.13
N LEU A 253 13.82 15.24 -2.26
CA LEU A 253 13.58 13.87 -1.84
C LEU A 253 12.97 13.87 -0.43
N VAL A 254 11.71 13.45 -0.29
CA VAL A 254 10.98 13.52 0.98
C VAL A 254 10.41 12.17 1.43
N LEU A 255 10.39 11.95 2.74
CA LEU A 255 9.70 10.83 3.37
C LEU A 255 8.30 11.28 3.80
N SER A 256 7.27 10.64 3.27
CA SER A 256 5.88 10.95 3.59
C SER A 256 5.56 10.71 5.07
N GLN A 257 4.69 11.56 5.63
CA GLN A 257 4.07 11.30 6.93
C GLN A 257 3.20 10.04 6.86
N ARG A 258 3.05 9.36 8.00
CA ARG A 258 2.13 8.21 8.05
C ARG A 258 0.72 8.74 8.11
N MET A 259 -0.09 8.34 7.15
CA MET A 259 -1.50 8.75 7.06
C MET A 259 -2.36 7.52 6.81
N HIS A 260 -3.53 7.52 7.43
CA HIS A 260 -4.47 6.41 7.36
C HIS A 260 -5.87 6.83 7.78
N LEU A 261 -6.84 6.05 7.33
CA LEU A 261 -8.23 6.07 7.73
C LEU A 261 -8.42 4.98 8.77
N LYS A 262 -8.98 5.28 9.94
CA LYS A 262 -9.52 4.30 10.89
C LYS A 262 -10.94 3.92 10.46
N THR A 263 -11.19 2.68 10.06
CA THR A 263 -12.45 2.26 9.45
C THR A 263 -13.59 2.20 10.48
N PRO A 264 -14.76 2.84 10.25
CA PRO A 264 -15.05 3.79 9.18
C PRO A 264 -14.55 5.20 9.52
N SER A 265 -13.83 5.83 8.58
CA SER A 265 -13.32 7.21 8.75
C SER A 265 -14.20 8.29 8.14
N TYR A 266 -15.35 7.90 7.62
CA TYR A 266 -16.27 8.77 6.90
C TYR A 266 -17.65 8.73 7.55
N LYS A 267 -18.39 9.82 7.35
CA LYS A 267 -19.82 9.87 7.62
C LYS A 267 -20.52 10.41 6.39
N PHE A 268 -21.59 9.77 5.95
CA PHE A 268 -22.43 10.26 4.85
C PHE A 268 -23.90 10.18 5.23
N ARG A 269 -24.72 10.99 4.56
CA ARG A 269 -26.17 11.03 4.80
C ARG A 269 -26.87 9.93 4.01
N GLN A 270 -27.15 8.79 4.65
CA GLN A 270 -27.75 7.63 3.99
C GLN A 270 -29.09 7.93 3.30
N SER A 271 -29.97 8.73 3.93
CA SER A 271 -31.28 9.08 3.37
C SER A 271 -31.21 9.89 2.06
N ALA A 272 -30.06 10.54 1.80
CA ALA A 272 -29.81 11.32 0.61
C ALA A 272 -28.95 10.60 -0.44
N CYS A 273 -28.56 9.33 -0.19
CA CYS A 273 -27.83 8.54 -1.18
C CYS A 273 -28.67 8.29 -2.44
N ARG A 274 -28.00 8.23 -3.59
CA ARG A 274 -28.60 7.93 -4.89
C ARG A 274 -27.81 6.87 -5.62
N ALA A 275 -28.49 5.83 -6.07
CA ALA A 275 -27.94 4.85 -6.99
C ALA A 275 -27.94 5.47 -8.39
N VAL A 276 -26.75 5.88 -8.84
CA VAL A 276 -26.55 6.57 -10.13
C VAL A 276 -26.20 5.59 -11.25
N ASP A 277 -25.70 4.41 -10.89
CA ASP A 277 -25.41 3.28 -11.76
C ASP A 277 -25.68 1.97 -10.98
N PRO A 278 -25.93 0.82 -11.63
CA PRO A 278 -26.08 -0.46 -10.94
C PRO A 278 -24.93 -0.84 -9.99
N LYS A 279 -23.72 -0.33 -10.22
CA LYS A 279 -22.54 -0.58 -9.39
C LYS A 279 -22.01 0.68 -8.68
N MET A 280 -22.77 1.76 -8.66
CA MET A 280 -22.33 3.01 -8.02
C MET A 280 -23.46 3.73 -7.29
N ILE A 281 -23.21 4.05 -6.03
CA ILE A 281 -24.05 4.91 -5.22
C ILE A 281 -23.24 6.16 -4.84
N GLU A 282 -23.84 7.33 -5.03
CA GLU A 282 -23.33 8.60 -4.52
C GLU A 282 -24.06 8.95 -3.23
N CYS A 283 -23.33 9.30 -2.18
CA CYS A 283 -23.88 9.76 -0.91
C CYS A 283 -23.28 11.11 -0.51
N PRO A 284 -24.09 12.08 -0.02
CA PRO A 284 -23.55 13.34 0.46
C PRO A 284 -22.67 13.11 1.68
N LEU A 285 -21.40 13.52 1.58
CA LEU A 285 -20.44 13.36 2.67
C LEU A 285 -20.72 14.41 3.76
N GLU A 286 -20.77 13.97 5.00
CA GLU A 286 -20.94 14.81 6.19
C GLU A 286 -19.62 15.03 6.93
N ASP A 287 -18.75 14.02 6.91
CA ASP A 287 -17.46 14.06 7.61
C ASP A 287 -16.46 13.11 6.97
N LEU A 288 -15.17 13.46 7.10
CA LEU A 288 -14.03 12.63 6.76
C LEU A 288 -12.91 12.93 7.75
N THR A 289 -12.38 11.89 8.38
CA THR A 289 -11.27 11.98 9.31
C THR A 289 -10.06 11.22 8.78
N VAL A 290 -8.91 11.86 8.71
CA VAL A 290 -7.63 11.24 8.38
C VAL A 290 -6.72 11.35 9.60
N TYR A 291 -6.14 10.24 10.02
CA TYR A 291 -5.17 10.22 11.10
C TYR A 291 -3.76 10.38 10.55
N THR A 292 -2.97 11.26 11.16
CA THR A 292 -1.59 11.53 10.78
C THR A 292 -0.61 11.25 11.91
N ARG A 293 0.58 10.79 11.53
CA ARG A 293 1.75 10.69 12.42
C ARG A 293 2.99 11.19 11.68
N PRO A 294 4.02 11.65 12.42
CA PRO A 294 5.27 12.10 11.81
C PRO A 294 5.88 11.09 10.84
N ALA A 295 6.65 11.59 9.87
CA ALA A 295 7.41 10.77 8.96
C ALA A 295 8.39 9.88 9.76
N PRO A 296 8.46 8.56 9.49
CA PRO A 296 9.23 7.62 10.31
C PRO A 296 10.73 7.68 9.95
N MET A 297 11.36 8.83 10.19
CA MET A 297 12.75 9.11 9.79
C MET A 297 13.75 8.16 10.42
N GLU A 298 13.62 7.88 11.71
CA GLU A 298 14.53 6.97 12.43
C GLU A 298 14.50 5.56 11.82
N PHE A 299 13.31 5.03 11.54
CA PHE A 299 13.15 3.76 10.84
C PHE A 299 13.82 3.81 9.47
N ALA A 300 13.54 4.85 8.67
CA ALA A 300 14.08 4.95 7.33
C ALA A 300 15.61 5.02 7.32
N GLN A 301 16.20 5.87 8.16
CA GLN A 301 17.65 6.02 8.29
C GLN A 301 18.30 4.69 8.72
N LYS A 302 17.76 4.03 9.75
CA LYS A 302 18.28 2.73 10.22
C LYS A 302 18.18 1.66 9.14
N TYR A 303 17.06 1.61 8.42
CA TYR A 303 16.84 0.61 7.37
C TYR A 303 17.79 0.82 6.18
N LEU A 304 17.96 2.07 5.74
CA LEU A 304 18.83 2.44 4.63
C LEU A 304 20.32 2.24 4.96
N ALA A 305 20.73 2.51 6.22
CA ALA A 305 22.11 2.28 6.67
C ALA A 305 22.54 0.80 6.63
N GLN A 306 21.59 -0.13 6.62
CA GLN A 306 21.85 -1.57 6.52
C GLN A 306 21.94 -2.08 5.08
N ARG A 307 21.70 -1.23 4.07
CA ARG A 307 21.73 -1.62 2.67
C ARG A 307 23.15 -1.55 2.12
N THR A 308 23.49 -2.44 1.20
CA THR A 308 24.75 -2.35 0.44
C THR A 308 24.57 -1.39 -0.73
N LEU A 309 25.19 -0.20 -0.65
CA LEU A 309 24.97 0.91 -1.59
C LEU A 309 26.29 1.50 -2.08
N SER A 310 26.30 2.04 -3.29
CA SER A 310 27.40 2.88 -3.79
C SER A 310 27.48 4.21 -3.01
N ALA A 311 28.63 4.88 -3.05
CA ALA A 311 28.80 6.18 -2.42
C ALA A 311 27.82 7.24 -2.98
N GLU A 312 27.52 7.18 -4.28
CA GLU A 312 26.55 8.07 -4.93
C GLU A 312 25.13 7.82 -4.44
N HIS A 313 24.73 6.56 -4.33
CA HIS A 313 23.40 6.19 -3.80
C HIS A 313 23.25 6.54 -2.32
N GLN A 314 24.31 6.40 -1.52
CA GLN A 314 24.32 6.87 -0.13
C GLN A 314 24.14 8.39 -0.06
N ALA A 315 24.89 9.15 -0.87
CA ALA A 315 24.77 10.60 -0.92
C ALA A 315 23.39 11.09 -1.39
N LEU A 316 22.76 10.37 -2.33
CA LEU A 316 21.39 10.61 -2.76
C LEU A 316 20.40 10.43 -1.60
N LEU A 317 20.45 9.27 -0.94
CA LEU A 317 19.51 8.94 0.14
C LEU A 317 19.73 9.78 1.40
N ALA A 318 20.95 10.30 1.63
CA ALA A 318 21.23 11.25 2.69
C ALA A 318 20.48 12.58 2.55
N LYS A 319 19.97 12.92 1.35
CA LYS A 319 19.13 14.10 1.10
C LYS A 319 17.67 13.92 1.57
N LEU A 320 17.29 12.72 2.03
CA LEU A 320 15.93 12.43 2.46
C LEU A 320 15.50 13.33 3.63
N GLN A 321 14.40 14.06 3.44
CA GLN A 321 13.83 14.97 4.45
C GLN A 321 12.43 14.53 4.88
N PRO A 322 12.00 14.78 6.12
CA PRO A 322 10.62 14.50 6.52
C PRO A 322 9.64 15.44 5.82
N MET A 323 8.55 14.89 5.28
CA MET A 323 7.45 15.67 4.73
C MET A 323 6.80 16.53 5.83
N GLN A 324 6.62 17.81 5.52
CA GLN A 324 5.94 18.76 6.36
C GLN A 324 4.53 19.01 5.80
N ILE A 325 3.50 18.71 6.60
CA ILE A 325 2.12 19.02 6.25
C ILE A 325 1.65 20.22 7.06
N THR A 326 0.85 21.06 6.42
CA THR A 326 0.11 22.15 7.05
C THR A 326 -1.34 21.73 7.18
N PRO A 327 -1.86 21.48 8.39
CA PRO A 327 -3.28 21.20 8.60
C PRO A 327 -4.14 22.39 8.13
N LEU A 328 -5.23 22.07 7.44
CA LEU A 328 -6.18 23.06 6.89
C LEU A 328 -7.59 22.90 7.47
N GLY A 329 -7.95 21.68 7.87
CA GLY A 329 -9.18 21.38 8.60
C GLY A 329 -8.99 21.33 10.11
N LYS A 330 -10.01 20.83 10.80
CA LYS A 330 -10.03 20.71 12.25
C LYS A 330 -9.09 19.62 12.73
N GLN A 331 -8.09 20.03 13.53
CA GLN A 331 -7.24 19.13 14.31
C GLN A 331 -7.96 18.73 15.61
N GLY A 332 -8.00 17.43 15.89
CA GLY A 332 -8.43 16.91 17.19
C GLY A 332 -7.25 16.62 18.11
N MET A 333 -7.56 16.06 19.28
CA MET A 333 -6.53 15.60 20.22
C MET A 333 -5.80 14.39 19.68
N GLU A 334 -4.50 14.30 19.94
CA GLU A 334 -3.67 13.16 19.57
C GLU A 334 -4.18 11.87 20.24
N ASP A 335 -4.41 10.85 19.42
CA ASP A 335 -4.70 9.49 19.85
C ASP A 335 -3.36 8.71 19.93
N PRO A 336 -3.04 8.05 21.05
CA PRO A 336 -1.75 7.36 21.19
C PRO A 336 -1.57 6.18 20.23
N ILE A 337 -2.66 5.63 19.68
CA ILE A 337 -2.67 4.49 18.75
C ILE A 337 -2.80 4.98 17.30
N TRP A 338 -3.64 5.98 17.04
CA TRP A 338 -3.95 6.42 15.68
C TRP A 338 -3.20 7.69 15.26
N GLY A 339 -2.74 8.52 16.20
CA GLY A 339 -2.08 9.80 15.92
C GLY A 339 -3.07 10.96 15.93
N VAL A 340 -2.73 12.05 15.24
CA VAL A 340 -3.54 13.28 15.24
C VAL A 340 -4.65 13.18 14.20
N PRO A 341 -5.93 13.28 14.58
CA PRO A 341 -7.03 13.29 13.63
C PRO A 341 -7.17 14.66 12.97
N LEU A 342 -7.25 14.66 11.64
CA LEU A 342 -7.60 15.79 10.79
C LEU A 342 -8.99 15.55 10.22
N SER A 343 -9.92 16.47 10.45
CA SER A 343 -11.31 16.35 10.03
C SER A 343 -11.80 17.59 9.30
N MET A 344 -12.93 17.48 8.64
CA MET A 344 -13.51 18.60 7.89
C MET A 344 -13.94 19.72 8.83
N ASP A 345 -13.71 20.98 8.43
CA ASP A 345 -14.24 22.14 9.16
C ASP A 345 -15.76 22.21 8.97
N LYS A 346 -16.51 21.92 10.03
CA LYS A 346 -17.97 22.06 10.07
C LYS A 346 -18.34 23.54 10.19
N GLY A 347 -18.25 24.32 9.11
CA GLY A 347 -18.70 25.72 9.14
C GLY A 347 -18.16 26.69 8.09
N ARG A 348 -17.81 26.26 6.88
CA ARG A 348 -17.49 27.19 5.77
C ARG A 348 -18.50 27.14 4.64
#